data_AF-A0A2D5USJ4-F1
#
_entry.id   AF-A0A2D5USJ4-F1
#
_cell.length_a   1.000
_cell.length_b   1.000
_cell.length_c   1.000
_cell.angle_alpha   90.00
_cell.angle_beta   90.00
_cell.angle_gamma   90.00
#
_symmetry.space_group_name_H-M   'P 1'
#
loop_
_entity.id
_entity.type
_entity.pdbx_description
1 polymer ?
#
loop_
_entity_poly.entity_id
_entity_poly.type
_entity_poly.pdbx_seq_one_letter_code
_entity_poly.pdbx_strand_id
1 'polypeptide(L)'
;MINWLTGNESGLEFTARRDWDQITRPLASIEKAGRILDYQPETRMEDDFNRVHDWITGKLDKIEADVTFWAAGSIVVDIWAPKSEQVLI
;
A
#
# COMPACT_ATOMS: atom_id res chain seq x y z
N MET A 1 9.03 -11.57 -3.35
CA MET A 1 9.13 -11.25 -4.79
C MET A 1 9.77 -9.88 -5.02
N ILE A 2 9.29 -8.79 -4.41
CA ILE A 2 9.91 -7.45 -4.56
C ILE A 2 11.43 -7.49 -4.24
N ASN A 3 11.82 -8.05 -3.10
CA ASN A 3 13.25 -8.16 -2.75
C ASN A 3 14.09 -8.92 -3.79
N TRP A 4 13.54 -9.97 -4.41
CA TRP A 4 14.24 -10.70 -5.47
C TRP A 4 14.40 -9.84 -6.72
N LEU A 5 13.33 -9.12 -7.07
CA LEU A 5 13.27 -8.27 -8.25
C LEU A 5 14.20 -7.06 -8.14
N THR A 6 14.38 -6.51 -6.93
CA THR A 6 15.28 -5.38 -6.66
C THR A 6 16.69 -5.81 -6.24
N GLY A 7 16.98 -7.11 -6.11
CA GLY A 7 18.25 -7.61 -5.56
C GLY A 7 18.52 -7.21 -4.10
N ASN A 8 17.47 -6.99 -3.30
CA ASN A 8 17.58 -6.58 -1.91
C ASN A 8 17.85 -7.77 -0.97
N GLU A 9 18.99 -7.75 -0.28
CA GLU A 9 19.43 -8.80 0.65
C GLU A 9 19.03 -8.56 2.11
N SER A 10 18.42 -7.41 2.45
CA SER A 10 18.11 -7.00 3.83
C SER A 10 16.99 -7.81 4.52
N GLY A 11 16.48 -8.88 3.91
CA GLY A 11 15.51 -9.78 4.53
C GLY A 11 14.12 -9.15 4.77
N LEU A 12 13.42 -9.64 5.80
CA LEU A 12 12.09 -9.18 6.21
C LEU A 12 12.04 -9.00 7.73
N GLU A 13 11.44 -7.90 8.18
CA GLU A 13 11.11 -7.66 9.59
C GLU A 13 9.60 -7.82 9.79
N PHE A 14 9.20 -8.57 10.82
CA PHE A 14 7.79 -8.73 11.18
C PHE A 14 7.45 -7.81 12.34
N THR A 15 6.51 -6.88 12.09
CA THR A 15 6.00 -5.93 13.09
C THR A 15 4.55 -6.26 13.44
N ALA A 16 4.05 -5.69 14.55
CA ALA A 16 2.67 -5.87 14.95
C ALA A 16 1.70 -5.30 13.89
N ARG A 17 0.53 -5.94 13.74
CA ARG A 17 -0.54 -5.42 12.89
C ARG A 17 -1.04 -4.09 13.44
N ARG A 18 -1.48 -3.21 12.54
CA ARG A 18 -2.08 -1.93 12.92
C ARG A 18 -3.42 -2.18 13.60
N ASP A 19 -3.78 -1.36 14.58
CA ASP A 19 -5.04 -1.52 15.33
C ASP A 19 -6.28 -1.50 14.43
N TRP A 20 -6.22 -0.83 13.28
CA TRP A 20 -7.32 -0.77 12.31
C TRP A 20 -7.28 -1.88 11.24
N ASP A 21 -6.20 -2.66 11.16
CA ASP A 21 -6.06 -3.77 10.20
C ASP A 21 -6.68 -5.06 10.78
N GLN A 22 -8.00 -5.15 10.72
CA GLN A 22 -8.75 -6.25 11.35
C GLN A 22 -8.94 -7.47 10.42
N ILE A 23 -8.94 -7.28 9.10
CA ILE A 23 -9.28 -8.33 8.12
C ILE A 23 -8.01 -8.99 7.58
N THR A 24 -7.81 -10.28 7.83
CA THR A 24 -6.57 -10.99 7.46
C THR A 24 -6.53 -11.49 6.02
N ARG A 25 -7.69 -11.75 5.41
CA ARG A 25 -7.78 -12.40 4.09
C ARG A 25 -8.92 -11.79 3.27
N PRO A 26 -8.76 -10.55 2.79
CA PRO A 26 -9.70 -9.98 1.84
C PRO A 26 -9.56 -10.69 0.50
N LEU A 27 -10.65 -11.27 -0.01
CA LEU A 27 -10.74 -11.78 -1.37
C LEU A 27 -12.04 -11.27 -2.00
N ALA A 28 -11.91 -10.54 -3.11
CA ALA A 28 -13.05 -10.03 -3.83
C ALA A 28 -13.59 -11.07 -4.82
N SER A 29 -14.92 -11.19 -4.92
CA SER A 29 -15.55 -11.91 -6.02
C SER A 29 -15.58 -11.03 -7.26
N ILE A 30 -15.11 -11.58 -8.39
CA ILE A 30 -15.14 -10.92 -9.70
C ILE A 30 -16.32 -11.38 -10.57
N GLU A 31 -17.15 -12.30 -10.06
CA GLU A 31 -18.21 -12.96 -10.85
C GLU A 31 -19.24 -11.95 -11.39
N LYS A 32 -19.64 -10.98 -10.56
CA LYS A 32 -20.59 -9.95 -10.98
C LYS A 32 -20.05 -9.09 -12.11
N ALA A 33 -18.77 -8.71 -12.02
CA ALA A 33 -18.11 -7.92 -13.06
C ALA A 33 -17.96 -8.74 -14.35
N GLY A 34 -17.57 -10.02 -14.26
CA GLY A 34 -17.55 -10.92 -15.41
C GLY A 34 -18.91 -11.05 -16.10
N ARG A 35 -20.01 -11.16 -15.33
CA ARG A 35 -21.35 -11.31 -15.90
C ARG A 35 -21.91 -10.05 -16.57
N ILE A 36 -21.59 -8.86 -16.04
CA ILE A 36 -22.19 -7.59 -16.48
C ILE A 36 -21.30 -6.87 -17.50
N LEU A 37 -19.97 -6.94 -17.30
CA LEU A 37 -18.98 -6.15 -18.02
C LEU A 37 -18.04 -7.01 -18.88
N ASP A 38 -18.22 -8.33 -18.88
CA ASP A 38 -17.26 -9.27 -19.48
C ASP A 38 -15.82 -9.09 -18.95
N TYR A 39 -15.72 -8.65 -17.68
CA TYR A 39 -14.44 -8.37 -17.06
C TYR A 39 -13.68 -9.67 -16.75
N GLN A 40 -12.47 -9.79 -17.30
CA GLN A 40 -11.51 -10.85 -17.02
C GLN A 40 -10.14 -10.21 -16.76
N PRO A 41 -9.54 -10.39 -15.57
CA PRO A 41 -8.15 -10.00 -15.34
C PRO A 41 -7.21 -10.88 -16.17
N GLU A 42 -6.51 -10.29 -17.12
CA GLU A 42 -5.61 -11.04 -18.02
C GLU A 42 -4.16 -11.04 -17.55
N THR A 43 -3.78 -10.06 -16.73
CA THR A 43 -2.38 -9.89 -16.32
C THR A 43 -2.08 -10.68 -15.06
N ARG A 44 -0.96 -11.40 -15.09
CA ARG A 44 -0.46 -12.10 -13.91
C ARG A 44 0.18 -11.12 -12.96
N MET A 45 0.10 -11.41 -11.66
CA MET A 45 0.69 -10.56 -10.63
C MET A 45 2.20 -10.34 -10.84
N GLU A 46 2.92 -11.37 -11.31
CA GLU A 46 4.36 -11.25 -11.57
C GLU A 46 4.69 -10.28 -12.72
N ASP A 47 3.87 -10.29 -13.78
CA ASP A 47 4.05 -9.42 -14.94
C ASP A 47 3.84 -7.95 -14.55
N ASP A 48 2.83 -7.68 -13.74
CA ASP A 48 2.55 -6.33 -13.25
C ASP A 48 3.66 -5.83 -12.30
N PHE A 49 4.25 -6.68 -11.46
CA PHE A 49 5.38 -6.25 -10.64
C PHE A 49 6.61 -5.87 -11.46
N ASN A 50 6.90 -6.60 -12.53
CA ASN A 50 7.98 -6.22 -13.46
C ASN A 50 7.69 -4.85 -14.09
N ARG A 51 6.47 -4.63 -14.60
CA ARG A 51 6.06 -3.34 -15.20
C ARG A 51 6.17 -2.17 -14.23
N VAL A 52 5.72 -2.37 -12.99
CA VAL A 52 5.80 -1.34 -11.95
C VAL A 52 7.24 -1.02 -11.60
N HIS A 53 8.10 -2.04 -11.47
CA HIS A 53 9.52 -1.82 -11.21
C HIS A 53 10.21 -1.05 -12.33
N ASP A 54 9.96 -1.41 -13.59
CA ASP A 54 10.52 -0.71 -14.75
C ASP A 54 10.06 0.76 -14.77
N TRP A 55 8.81 1.02 -14.40
CA TRP A 55 8.29 2.38 -14.28
C TRP A 55 8.95 3.17 -13.14
N ILE A 56 9.16 2.54 -11.98
CA ILE A 56 9.81 3.16 -10.82
C ILE A 56 11.27 3.50 -11.16
N THR A 57 12.01 2.53 -11.68
CA THR A 57 13.44 2.72 -12.04
C THR A 57 13.61 3.78 -13.12
N GLY A 58 12.72 3.85 -14.10
CA GLY A 58 12.72 4.91 -15.12
C GLY A 58 12.33 6.30 -14.61
N LYS A 59 11.80 6.42 -13.39
CA LYS A 59 11.33 7.70 -12.81
C LYS A 59 11.95 8.02 -11.44
N LEU A 60 13.01 7.31 -11.06
CA LEU A 60 13.53 7.33 -9.70
C LEU A 60 13.82 8.76 -9.22
N ASP A 61 14.52 9.58 -10.02
CA ASP A 61 14.84 10.97 -9.68
C ASP A 61 13.62 11.84 -9.32
N LYS A 62 12.48 11.60 -9.99
CA LYS A 62 11.24 12.35 -9.73
C LYS A 62 10.56 11.84 -8.46
N ILE A 63 10.56 10.53 -8.27
CA ILE A 63 9.99 9.90 -7.07
C ILE A 63 10.78 10.35 -5.84
N GLU A 64 12.11 10.40 -5.93
CA GLU A 64 12.97 10.87 -4.83
C GLU A 64 12.73 12.35 -4.49
N ALA A 65 12.43 13.19 -5.48
CA ALA A 65 12.07 14.58 -5.24
C ALA A 65 10.70 14.75 -4.57
N ASP A 66 9.75 13.86 -4.88
CA ASP A 66 8.35 13.97 -4.44
C ASP A 66 8.04 13.14 -3.17
N VAL A 67 8.86 12.16 -2.81
CA VAL A 67 8.55 11.24 -1.71
C VAL A 67 8.60 11.97 -0.37
N THR A 68 7.45 12.01 0.30
CA THR A 68 7.34 12.55 1.65
C THR A 68 7.19 11.42 2.66
N PHE A 69 8.14 11.30 3.56
CA PHE A 69 7.98 10.48 4.76
C PHE A 69 7.43 11.38 5.86
N TRP A 70 6.29 11.02 6.42
CA TRP A 70 5.82 11.68 7.62
C TRP A 70 6.82 11.39 8.74
N ALA A 71 7.53 12.42 9.19
CA ALA A 71 8.38 12.30 10.37
C ALA A 71 7.51 11.83 11.54
N ALA A 72 7.99 10.82 12.26
CA ALA A 72 7.36 10.26 13.44
C ALA A 72 7.27 11.32 14.55
N GLY A 73 6.25 12.17 14.49
CA GLY A 73 6.06 13.27 15.43
C GLY A 73 4.73 14.03 15.36
N SER A 74 3.97 13.96 14.27
CA SER A 74 2.72 14.75 14.14
C SER A 74 1.46 13.96 13.80
N ILE A 75 1.47 12.62 13.84
CA ILE A 75 0.28 11.82 13.48
C ILE A 75 -0.58 11.41 14.69
N VAL A 76 -0.04 11.48 15.93
CA VAL A 76 -0.75 10.93 17.10
C VAL A 76 -1.85 11.87 17.63
N VAL A 77 -1.83 13.16 17.31
CA VAL A 77 -2.82 14.11 17.88
C VAL A 77 -4.01 14.39 16.95
N ASP A 78 -3.82 14.37 15.63
CA ASP A 78 -4.84 14.95 14.73
C ASP A 78 -5.75 13.93 14.02
N ILE A 79 -5.38 12.64 13.95
CA ILE A 79 -6.18 11.63 13.21
C ILE A 79 -7.18 10.90 14.13
N TRP A 80 -6.99 10.96 15.45
CA TRP A 80 -7.90 10.36 16.42
C TRP A 80 -7.99 11.18 17.71
N ALA A 81 -8.57 12.37 17.64
CA ALA A 81 -9.15 13.00 18.83
C ALA A 81 -10.59 12.46 18.98
N PRO A 82 -10.94 11.71 20.04
CA PRO A 82 -12.33 11.35 20.28
C PRO A 82 -13.16 12.63 20.46
N LYS A 83 -14.35 12.69 19.83
CA LYS A 83 -15.26 13.86 19.86
C LYS A 83 -15.61 14.36 21.27
N SER A 84 -15.35 13.59 22.32
CA SER A 84 -15.57 13.98 23.71
C SER A 84 -14.58 15.02 24.25
N GLU A 85 -13.48 15.30 23.55
CA GLU A 85 -12.46 16.29 23.96
C GLU A 85 -12.44 17.56 23.07
N GLN A 86 -13.39 17.73 22.15
CA GLN A 86 -13.52 18.96 21.33
C GLN A 86 -14.32 20.08 22.02
N VAL A 87 -14.31 20.14 23.36
CA VAL A 87 -14.97 21.21 24.14
C VAL A 87 -14.00 21.77 25.17
N LEU A 88 -13.78 23.10 25.06
CA LEU A 88 -12.91 23.99 25.86
C LEU A 88 -11.43 23.76 25.51
N ILE A 89 -10.75 24.66 24.78
CA ILE A 89 -10.55 26.11 25.02
C ILE A 89 -10.36 26.82 23.67
#